data_AF-A0A7V9FH31-F1
#
_entry.id   AF-A0A7V9FH31-F1
#
_cell.length_a   1.000
_cell.length_b   1.000
_cell.length_c   1.000
_cell.angle_alpha   90.00
_cell.angle_beta   90.00
_cell.angle_gamma   90.00
#
_symmetry.space_group_name_H-M   'P 1'
#
loop_
_entity.id
_entity.type
_entity.pdbx_description
1 polymer ?
#
loop_
_entity_poly.entity_id
_entity_poly.type
_entity_poly.pdbx_seq_one_letter_code
_entity_poly.pdbx_strand_id
1 'polypeptide(L)'
;MNDRQPSMAGHEPSLHTVEMVCDRLAEMGVAVGPDTARDLVRAVLTAEAPRVDARLREVLDTALETIRVAAQAAMGVLATTSPTAQRVRPPEAAAPEPRRATPEAAPPRSPAPPPPPAPRPEPKQPYQDTDDEDRRPVFRRPRGR
;
A
#
# COMPACT_ATOMS: atom_id res chain seq x y z
N MET A 1 -22.21 -25.29 -12.31
CA MET A 1 -21.66 -24.73 -11.06
C MET A 1 -22.55 -23.56 -10.72
N ASN A 2 -23.35 -23.67 -9.65
CA ASN A 2 -24.30 -22.62 -9.27
C ASN A 2 -23.59 -21.64 -8.34
N ASP A 3 -23.13 -20.52 -8.89
CA ASP A 3 -22.73 -19.36 -8.10
C ASP A 3 -23.97 -18.80 -7.41
N ARG A 4 -24.24 -19.29 -6.20
CA ARG A 4 -25.12 -18.64 -5.24
C ARG A 4 -24.44 -17.34 -4.82
N GLN A 5 -24.62 -16.27 -5.59
CA GLN A 5 -24.44 -14.94 -5.05
C GLN A 5 -25.35 -14.83 -3.81
N PRO A 6 -24.83 -14.40 -2.65
CA PRO A 6 -25.71 -14.02 -1.56
C PRO A 6 -26.60 -12.90 -2.11
N SER A 7 -27.90 -13.18 -2.20
CA SER A 7 -28.87 -12.20 -2.61
C SER A 7 -28.82 -11.06 -1.59
N MET A 8 -28.26 -9.92 -2.02
CA MET A 8 -28.27 -8.68 -1.24
C MET A 8 -29.71 -8.20 -0.94
N ALA A 9 -30.72 -8.83 -1.56
CA ALA A 9 -32.14 -8.56 -1.33
C ALA A 9 -32.61 -8.90 0.10
N GLY A 10 -31.78 -9.55 0.93
CA GLY A 10 -32.07 -9.83 2.34
C GLY A 10 -31.19 -9.07 3.34
N HIS A 11 -30.33 -8.15 2.91
CA HIS A 11 -29.44 -7.45 3.83
C HIS A 11 -30.19 -6.35 4.56
N GLU A 12 -30.33 -6.50 5.88
CA GLU A 12 -30.91 -5.47 6.73
C GLU A 12 -29.86 -4.38 7.01
N PRO A 13 -30.16 -3.10 6.72
CA PRO A 13 -29.23 -2.01 6.99
C PRO A 13 -29.04 -1.84 8.50
N SER A 14 -27.78 -1.67 8.92
CA SER A 14 -27.45 -1.46 10.34
C SER A 14 -28.11 -0.20 10.89
N LEU A 15 -28.44 -0.19 12.19
CA LEU A 15 -29.00 0.98 12.87
C LEU A 15 -28.16 2.24 12.62
N HIS A 16 -26.84 2.11 12.76
CA HIS A 16 -25.90 3.22 12.55
C HIS A 16 -25.98 3.80 11.13
N THR A 17 -26.15 2.94 10.12
CA THR A 17 -26.35 3.39 8.73
C THR A 17 -27.66 4.16 8.57
N VAL A 18 -28.73 3.70 9.21
CA VAL A 18 -30.04 4.35 9.16
C VAL A 18 -29.99 5.73 9.81
N GLU A 19 -29.39 5.83 10.99
CA GLU A 19 -29.21 7.11 11.72
C GLU A 19 -28.40 8.11 10.88
N MET A 20 -27.25 7.67 10.33
CA MET A 20 -26.42 8.50 9.45
C MET A 20 -27.18 9.03 8.24
N VAL A 21 -28.03 8.20 7.63
CA VAL A 21 -28.86 8.61 6.48
C VAL A 21 -29.92 9.62 6.91
N CYS A 22 -30.60 9.39 8.03
CA CYS A 22 -31.56 10.34 8.60
C CYS A 22 -30.91 11.70 8.88
N ASP A 23 -29.76 11.71 9.57
CA ASP A 23 -29.02 12.93 9.91
C ASP A 23 -28.60 13.68 8.64
N ARG A 24 -28.04 12.96 7.66
CA ARG A 24 -27.57 13.58 6.42
C ARG A 24 -28.70 14.15 5.58
N LEU A 25 -29.85 13.48 5.53
CA LEU A 25 -31.03 13.99 4.84
C LEU A 25 -31.61 15.21 5.56
N ALA A 26 -31.62 15.20 6.90
CA ALA A 26 -32.06 16.33 7.70
C ALA A 26 -31.16 17.57 7.49
N GLU A 27 -29.85 17.41 7.39
CA GLU A 27 -28.91 18.50 7.04
C GLU A 27 -29.21 19.13 5.67
N MET A 28 -29.79 18.36 4.74
CA MET A 28 -30.22 18.85 3.42
C MET A 28 -31.67 19.38 3.41
N GLY A 29 -32.31 19.49 4.58
CA GLY A 29 -33.68 19.98 4.73
C GLY A 29 -34.76 18.93 4.48
N VAL A 30 -34.39 17.65 4.41
CA VAL A 30 -35.31 16.53 4.18
C VAL A 30 -35.35 15.64 5.42
N ALA A 31 -36.23 15.95 6.37
CA ALA A 31 -36.41 15.10 7.55
C ALA A 31 -37.20 13.83 7.17
N VAL A 32 -36.58 12.67 7.34
CA VAL A 32 -37.22 11.35 7.12
C VAL A 32 -37.14 10.49 8.37
N GLY A 33 -38.15 9.64 8.56
CA GLY A 33 -38.17 8.64 9.61
C GLY A 33 -37.23 7.46 9.32
N PRO A 34 -36.93 6.64 10.34
CA PRO A 34 -35.99 5.53 10.23
C PRO A 34 -36.46 4.46 9.24
N ASP A 35 -37.77 4.21 9.12
CA ASP A 35 -38.28 3.19 8.19
C ASP A 35 -38.13 3.62 6.73
N THR A 36 -38.39 4.89 6.44
CA THR A 36 -38.13 5.47 5.12
C THR A 36 -36.63 5.44 4.79
N ALA A 37 -35.76 5.74 5.76
CA ALA A 37 -34.32 5.63 5.57
C ALA A 37 -33.87 4.18 5.31
N ARG A 38 -34.46 3.18 6.00
CA ARG A 38 -34.21 1.75 5.71
C ARG A 38 -34.62 1.37 4.30
N ASP A 39 -35.79 1.82 3.86
CA ASP A 39 -36.29 1.57 2.51
C ASP A 39 -35.38 2.22 1.45
N LEU A 40 -34.93 3.45 1.69
CA LEU A 40 -33.97 4.14 0.82
C LEU A 40 -32.65 3.38 0.72
N VAL A 41 -32.09 2.93 1.85
CA VAL A 41 -30.84 2.15 1.83
C VAL A 41 -31.01 0.84 1.06
N ARG A 42 -32.13 0.12 1.27
CA ARG A 42 -32.43 -1.10 0.51
C ARG A 42 -32.58 -0.84 -0.98
N ALA A 43 -33.24 0.25 -1.36
CA ALA A 43 -33.38 0.64 -2.76
C ALA A 43 -32.03 0.99 -3.41
N VAL A 44 -31.20 1.77 -2.72
CA VAL A 44 -29.85 2.12 -3.18
C VAL A 44 -29.01 0.87 -3.34
N LEU A 45 -28.97 -0.03 -2.35
CA LEU A 45 -28.21 -1.28 -2.45
C LEU A 45 -28.69 -2.15 -3.61
N THR A 46 -30.00 -2.22 -3.85
CA THR A 46 -30.55 -3.00 -4.97
C THR A 46 -30.12 -2.43 -6.32
N ALA A 47 -30.10 -1.10 -6.46
CA ALA A 47 -29.68 -0.43 -7.69
C ALA A 47 -28.16 -0.49 -7.90
N GLU A 48 -27.39 -0.36 -6.82
CA GLU A 48 -25.94 -0.16 -6.87
C GLU A 48 -25.12 -1.45 -6.75
N ALA A 49 -25.66 -2.49 -6.12
CA ALA A 49 -24.94 -3.75 -5.91
C ALA A 49 -24.40 -4.35 -7.24
N PRO A 50 -25.16 -4.43 -8.35
CA PRO A 50 -24.63 -4.98 -9.60
C PRO A 50 -23.48 -4.16 -10.17
N ARG A 51 -23.54 -2.82 -10.04
CA ARG A 51 -22.52 -1.90 -10.54
C ARG A 51 -21.23 -2.02 -9.73
N VAL A 52 -21.35 -2.07 -8.41
CA VAL A 52 -20.20 -2.23 -7.50
C VAL A 52 -19.56 -3.60 -7.68
N ASP A 53 -20.37 -4.66 -7.80
CA ASP A 53 -19.90 -6.03 -8.01
C ASP A 53 -19.16 -6.18 -9.35
N ALA A 54 -19.67 -5.61 -10.44
CA ALA A 54 -18.97 -5.60 -11.73
C ALA A 54 -17.61 -4.90 -11.64
N ARG A 55 -17.57 -3.71 -11.01
CA ARG A 55 -16.31 -2.97 -10.80
C ARG A 55 -15.33 -3.74 -9.92
N LEU A 56 -15.81 -4.42 -8.88
CA LEU A 56 -14.96 -5.22 -7.99
C LEU A 56 -14.32 -6.39 -8.75
N ARG A 57 -15.09 -7.07 -9.62
CA ARG A 57 -14.54 -8.13 -10.48
C ARG A 57 -13.45 -7.62 -11.41
N GLU A 58 -13.67 -6.50 -12.08
CA GLU A 58 -12.68 -5.89 -12.98
C GLU A 58 -11.36 -5.56 -12.25
N VAL A 59 -11.48 -4.97 -11.06
CA VAL A 59 -10.31 -4.67 -10.22
C VAL A 59 -9.60 -5.94 -9.77
N LEU A 60 -10.35 -6.98 -9.37
CA LEU A 60 -9.80 -8.28 -8.99
C LEU A 60 -9.05 -8.94 -10.16
N ASP A 61 -9.66 -8.97 -11.34
CA ASP A 61 -9.05 -9.55 -12.54
C ASP A 61 -7.74 -8.83 -12.90
N THR A 62 -7.75 -7.50 -12.82
CA THR A 62 -6.54 -6.68 -13.04
C THR A 62 -5.45 -6.98 -12.01
N ALA A 63 -5.83 -7.12 -10.73
CA ALA A 63 -4.89 -7.45 -9.66
C ALA A 63 -4.28 -8.85 -9.84
N LEU A 64 -5.10 -9.84 -10.21
CA LEU A 64 -4.65 -11.20 -10.48
C LEU A 64 -3.69 -11.25 -11.68
N GLU A 65 -3.97 -10.50 -12.74
CA GLU A 65 -3.07 -10.44 -13.88
C GLU A 65 -1.74 -9.76 -13.53
N THR A 66 -1.78 -8.70 -12.74
CA THR A 66 -0.57 -8.04 -12.22
C THR A 66 0.29 -9.02 -11.41
N ILE A 67 -0.34 -9.81 -10.54
CA ILE A 67 0.35 -10.84 -9.74
C ILE A 67 0.97 -11.91 -10.66
N ARG A 68 0.27 -12.36 -11.70
CA ARG A 68 0.80 -13.34 -12.67
C ARG A 68 2.03 -12.82 -13.39
N VAL A 69 1.97 -11.59 -13.90
CA VAL A 69 3.11 -10.96 -14.59
C VAL A 69 4.30 -10.81 -13.65
N ALA A 70 4.06 -10.35 -12.41
CA ALA A 70 5.12 -10.24 -11.40
C ALA A 70 5.74 -11.61 -11.06
N ALA A 71 4.92 -12.65 -10.93
CA ALA A 71 5.39 -14.01 -10.67
C ALA A 71 6.20 -14.58 -11.85
N GLN A 72 5.76 -14.34 -13.10
CA GLN A 72 6.50 -14.74 -14.30
C GLN A 72 7.85 -14.03 -14.40
N ALA A 73 7.90 -12.73 -14.11
CA ALA A 73 9.15 -11.98 -14.06
C ALA A 73 10.10 -12.51 -12.98
N ALA A 74 9.59 -12.78 -11.77
CA ALA A 74 10.37 -13.36 -10.68
C ALA A 74 10.92 -14.76 -11.04
N MET A 75 10.10 -15.62 -11.66
CA MET A 75 10.56 -16.92 -12.17
C MET A 75 11.62 -16.78 -13.25
N GLY A 76 11.50 -15.80 -14.16
CA GLY A 76 12.53 -15.50 -15.17
C GLY A 76 13.86 -15.09 -14.55
N VAL A 77 13.83 -14.27 -13.49
CA VAL A 77 15.03 -13.91 -12.72
C VAL A 77 15.64 -15.14 -12.04
N LEU A 78 14.83 -15.98 -11.39
CA LEU A 78 15.32 -17.21 -10.75
C LEU A 78 15.92 -18.21 -11.75
N ALA A 79 15.32 -18.36 -12.93
CA ALA A 79 15.84 -19.24 -13.98
C ALA A 79 17.20 -18.77 -14.51
N THR A 80 17.36 -17.46 -14.72
CA THR A 80 18.61 -16.88 -15.24
C THR A 80 19.71 -16.74 -14.17
N THR A 81 19.35 -16.70 -12.89
CA THR A 81 20.28 -16.67 -11.76
C THR A 81 20.55 -18.04 -11.15
N SER A 82 19.90 -19.11 -11.65
CA SER A 82 20.26 -20.48 -11.27
C SER A 82 21.74 -20.70 -11.66
N PRO A 83 22.63 -20.92 -10.69
CA PRO A 83 24.03 -21.10 -11.00
C PRO A 83 24.12 -22.42 -11.74
N THR A 84 24.33 -22.34 -13.05
CA THR A 84 24.98 -23.43 -13.77
C THR A 84 26.23 -23.69 -12.97
N ALA A 85 26.26 -24.82 -12.29
CA ALA A 85 27.40 -25.28 -11.52
C ALA A 85 28.56 -25.45 -12.49
N GLN A 86 29.24 -24.35 -12.82
CA GLN A 86 30.60 -24.35 -13.31
C GLN A 86 31.44 -24.70 -12.10
N ARG A 87 31.35 -25.99 -11.74
CA ARG A 87 32.28 -26.70 -10.88
C ARG A 87 33.60 -26.67 -11.63
N VAL A 88 34.29 -25.54 -11.56
CA VAL A 88 35.71 -25.46 -11.86
C VAL A 88 36.37 -26.35 -10.81
N ARG A 89 36.61 -27.59 -11.25
CA ARG A 89 37.32 -28.63 -10.51
C ARG A 89 38.66 -28.03 -10.07
N PRO A 90 38.95 -27.91 -8.76
CA PRO A 90 40.32 -27.61 -8.34
C PRO A 90 41.20 -28.79 -8.79
N PRO A 91 42.36 -28.56 -9.43
CA PRO A 91 43.29 -29.64 -9.66
C PRO A 91 43.85 -30.07 -8.30
N GLU A 92 43.40 -31.23 -7.86
CA GLU A 92 44.00 -31.99 -6.77
C GLU A 92 45.30 -32.62 -7.30
N ALA A 93 46.46 -32.16 -6.81
CA ALA A 93 47.65 -32.99 -6.62
C ALA A 93 48.75 -32.26 -5.83
N ALA A 94 49.29 -32.99 -4.86
CA ALA A 94 50.58 -32.83 -4.17
C ALA A 94 50.64 -31.96 -2.90
N ALA A 95 50.40 -32.62 -1.76
CA ALA A 95 51.25 -32.48 -0.57
C ALA A 95 52.37 -33.55 -0.67
N PRO A 96 53.60 -33.39 -0.11
CA PRO A 96 53.82 -33.00 1.29
C PRO A 96 55.05 -32.09 1.58
N GLU A 97 55.00 -31.34 2.68
CA GLU A 97 55.96 -31.34 3.82
C GLU A 97 56.06 -29.99 4.56
N PRO A 98 56.35 -30.02 5.89
CA PRO A 98 56.07 -28.92 6.81
C PRO A 98 57.31 -28.03 7.04
N ARG A 99 57.15 -26.71 6.96
CA ARG A 99 58.19 -25.76 7.44
C ARG A 99 57.61 -24.72 8.40
N ARG A 100 58.37 -24.57 9.48
CA ARG A 100 58.16 -23.80 10.71
C ARG A 100 57.81 -22.31 10.48
N ALA A 101 56.81 -21.89 11.26
CA ALA A 101 56.57 -20.60 11.93
C ALA A 101 57.32 -19.32 11.48
N THR A 102 56.53 -18.27 11.18
CA THR A 102 56.51 -16.90 11.77
C THR A 102 55.71 -15.94 10.87
N PRO A 103 55.29 -14.76 11.35
CA PRO A 103 54.31 -14.47 12.38
C PRO A 103 52.96 -14.01 11.80
N GLU A 104 51.98 -13.93 12.70
CA GLU A 104 50.61 -13.43 12.56
C GLU A 104 50.47 -12.19 11.66
N ALA A 105 50.00 -12.40 10.42
CA ALA A 105 49.49 -11.34 9.57
C ALA A 105 48.07 -11.01 10.02
N ALA A 106 47.88 -9.76 10.46
CA ALA A 106 46.61 -9.18 10.84
C ALA A 106 45.51 -9.48 9.82
N PRO A 107 44.24 -9.65 10.25
CA PRO A 107 43.14 -9.93 9.32
C PRO A 107 42.99 -8.76 8.33
N PRO A 108 42.64 -9.02 7.06
CA PRO A 108 42.33 -7.95 6.12
C PRO A 108 41.10 -7.20 6.67
N ARG A 109 41.27 -5.91 6.95
CA ARG A 109 40.13 -5.03 7.25
C ARG A 109 39.21 -5.04 6.03
N SER A 110 37.97 -5.49 6.21
CA SER A 110 36.90 -5.28 5.24
C SER A 110 36.88 -3.81 4.82
N PRO A 111 36.77 -3.50 3.52
CA PRO A 111 36.50 -2.12 3.12
C PRO A 111 35.17 -1.72 3.75
N ALA A 112 35.15 -0.56 4.40
CA ALA A 112 33.92 0.01 4.94
C ALA A 112 32.90 0.16 3.80
N PRO A 113 31.60 -0.12 4.04
CA PRO A 113 30.58 0.17 3.06
C PRO A 113 30.59 1.67 2.73
N PRO A 114 30.31 2.07 1.47
CA PRO A 114 30.22 3.48 1.13
C PRO A 114 29.11 4.15 1.97
N PRO A 115 29.28 5.43 2.33
CA PRO A 115 28.25 6.16 3.04
C PRO A 115 26.95 6.18 2.20
N PRO A 116 25.77 6.21 2.84
CA PRO A 116 24.52 6.30 2.11
C PRO A 116 24.52 7.56 1.23
N PRO A 117 23.95 7.50 0.02
CA PRO A 117 23.82 8.68 -0.82
C PRO A 117 23.02 9.75 -0.06
N ALA A 118 23.53 10.98 -0.08
CA ALA A 118 22.81 12.12 0.47
C ALA A 118 21.40 12.18 -0.14
N PRO A 119 20.36 12.50 0.64
CA PRO A 119 19.01 12.66 0.11
C PRO A 119 19.07 13.68 -1.03
N ARG A 120 18.59 13.28 -2.22
CA ARG A 120 18.38 14.20 -3.32
C ARG A 120 17.44 15.30 -2.82
N PRO A 121 17.73 16.59 -3.07
CA PRO A 121 16.74 17.62 -2.83
C PRO A 121 15.51 17.30 -3.67
N GLU A 122 14.37 17.10 -3.01
CA GLU A 122 13.09 17.00 -3.68
C GLU A 122 12.91 18.22 -4.58
N PRO A 123 12.37 18.05 -5.81
CA PRO A 123 11.95 19.19 -6.58
C PRO A 123 10.88 19.93 -5.76
N LYS A 124 11.16 21.18 -5.41
CA LYS A 124 10.17 22.10 -4.85
C LYS A 124 8.97 22.07 -5.78
N GLN A 125 7.87 21.47 -5.33
CA GLN A 125 6.59 21.70 -5.99
C GLN A 125 6.32 23.21 -5.96
N PRO A 126 5.87 23.80 -7.08
CA PRO A 126 5.36 25.16 -7.03
C PRO A 126 4.20 25.18 -6.03
N TYR A 127 4.29 26.15 -5.12
CA TYR A 127 3.24 26.62 -4.24
C TYR A 127 1.84 26.31 -4.79
N GLN A 128 1.14 25.36 -4.18
CA GLN A 128 -0.30 25.55 -4.00
C GLN A 128 -0.42 26.54 -2.85
N ASP A 129 -0.61 27.80 -3.19
CA ASP A 129 -1.03 28.85 -2.27
C ASP A 129 -2.49 28.55 -1.93
N THR A 130 -2.69 27.69 -0.95
CA THR A 130 -3.97 27.52 -0.26
C THR A 130 -4.13 28.70 0.69
N ASP A 131 -5.18 29.49 0.43
CA ASP A 131 -5.78 30.51 1.29
C ASP A 131 -5.92 30.06 2.76
N ASP A 132 -4.87 30.23 3.57
CA ASP A 132 -4.89 29.89 5.00
C ASP A 132 -4.07 30.91 5.86
N GLU A 133 -4.12 32.20 5.50
CA GLU A 133 -3.47 33.29 6.27
C GLU A 133 -4.44 34.12 7.14
N ASP A 134 -5.71 33.71 7.29
CA ASP A 134 -6.71 34.48 8.07
C ASP A 134 -6.92 34.01 9.54
N ARG A 135 -5.92 33.37 10.16
CA ARG A 135 -5.99 33.01 11.60
C ARG A 135 -4.72 33.31 12.39
N ARG A 136 -4.16 34.51 12.25
CA ARG A 136 -3.20 35.03 13.24
C ARG A 136 -3.93 35.80 14.35
N PRO A 137 -3.91 35.34 15.62
CA PRO A 137 -4.47 36.12 16.72
C PRO A 137 -3.64 37.40 16.94
N VAL A 138 -4.27 38.55 16.75
CA VAL A 138 -3.65 39.86 16.99
C VAL A 138 -3.64 40.13 18.49
N PHE A 139 -2.53 39.83 19.17
CA PHE A 139 -2.34 40.24 20.56
C PHE A 139 -2.24 41.76 20.64
N ARG A 140 -3.33 42.43 21.04
CA ARG A 140 -3.30 43.86 21.39
C ARG A 140 -2.50 44.06 22.67
N ARG A 141 -1.36 44.74 22.58
CA ARG A 141 -0.66 45.25 23.77
C ARG A 141 -1.49 46.37 24.41
N PRO A 142 -1.66 46.40 25.75
CA PRO A 142 -2.20 47.58 26.41
C PRO A 142 -1.18 48.71 26.29
N ARG A 143 -1.59 49.85 25.73
CA ARG A 143 -0.81 51.09 25.88
C ARG A 143 -0.92 51.50 27.34
N GLY A 144 0.22 51.54 28.02
CA GLY A 144 0.31 51.95 29.41
C GLY A 144 0.20 53.47 29.58
N ARG A 145 -0.30 53.80 30.77
CA ARG A 145 -0.24 55.06 31.53
C ARG A 145 -1.15 56.22 31.12
#